data_AF-A0A2S4PYW4-F1
#
_entry.id   AF-A0A2S4PYW4-F1
#
_cell.length_a   1.000
_cell.length_b   1.000
_cell.length_c   1.000
_cell.angle_alpha   90.00
_cell.angle_beta   90.00
_cell.angle_gamma   90.00
#
_symmetry.space_group_name_H-M   'P 1'
#
loop_
_entity.id
_entity.type
_entity.pdbx_description
1 polymer ?
#
loop_
_entity_poly.entity_id
_entity_poly.type
_entity_poly.pdbx_seq_one_letter_code
_entity_poly.pdbx_strand_id
1 'polypeptide(L)'
;MVDRPKKPTALSTNAPSSQVQATTSFSESRISATLPTGESITVLLHGATITSWRDKSGNNLLWLSEAAKLDGSKPVRGGIPLVFPVFGTDNTHAATAKLPQHGFARTSKWEFLGKSTTEPGNGDSVKLDFGLQTNNLDEETRKLWPFSFGLIYSVTLAPKELITSILVINEGQTALEFQTLMHSYFKVDDIFSVEISGLESTSYVDKLSDPITMKTSIAGPVKVSSKIDQVYTLLENDNTPVSILEKGKKKFCITRDNLNEVVVWNPWSEGVANMTDFAPAEGFKEMICVESGAVKDWIELGPGESWSGSQTISIF
;
A
#
# COMPACT_ATOMS: atom_id res chain seq x y z
N MET A 1 -38.40 -36.77 55.09
CA MET A 1 -36.99 -36.47 54.76
C MET A 1 -36.65 -37.17 53.46
N VAL A 2 -36.47 -36.41 52.39
CA VAL A 2 -35.68 -36.86 51.23
C VAL A 2 -34.83 -35.66 50.84
N ASP A 3 -33.73 -35.51 51.58
CA ASP A 3 -32.64 -34.61 51.21
C ASP A 3 -32.05 -35.10 49.89
N ARG A 4 -32.09 -34.26 48.85
CA ARG A 4 -31.33 -34.47 47.61
C ARG A 4 -29.94 -33.87 47.80
N PRO A 5 -28.85 -34.66 47.93
CA PRO A 5 -27.54 -34.14 48.32
C PRO A 5 -26.71 -33.56 47.17
N LYS A 6 -27.34 -33.16 46.04
CA LYS A 6 -26.62 -32.61 44.88
C LYS A 6 -27.40 -31.50 44.21
N LYS A 7 -27.38 -30.30 44.82
CA LYS A 7 -27.70 -29.06 44.11
C LYS A 7 -26.46 -28.70 43.27
N PRO A 8 -26.57 -28.51 41.94
CA PRO A 8 -25.43 -28.06 41.15
C PRO A 8 -24.94 -26.73 41.69
N THR A 9 -23.66 -26.64 42.02
CA THR A 9 -22.99 -25.38 42.35
C THR A 9 -23.16 -24.46 41.15
N ALA A 10 -23.64 -23.23 41.37
CA ALA A 10 -23.67 -22.22 40.32
C ALA A 10 -22.26 -22.11 39.73
N LEU A 11 -22.14 -22.24 38.41
CA LEU A 11 -20.90 -21.99 37.71
C LEU A 11 -20.44 -20.59 38.10
N SER A 12 -19.27 -20.49 38.73
CA SER A 12 -18.54 -19.24 38.89
C SER A 12 -18.41 -18.64 37.49
N THR A 13 -19.14 -17.56 37.23
CA THR A 13 -18.85 -16.70 36.09
C THR A 13 -17.52 -16.03 36.42
N ASN A 14 -16.42 -16.71 36.08
CA ASN A 14 -15.16 -16.03 35.90
C ASN A 14 -15.47 -14.89 34.92
N ALA A 15 -15.40 -13.66 35.40
CA ALA A 15 -15.44 -12.49 34.54
C ALA A 15 -14.44 -12.77 33.40
N PRO A 16 -14.81 -12.56 32.12
CA PRO A 16 -13.84 -12.69 31.06
C PRO A 16 -12.66 -11.80 31.45
N SER A 17 -11.47 -12.38 31.45
CA SER A 17 -10.26 -11.58 31.58
C SER A 17 -10.38 -10.45 30.58
N SER A 18 -10.11 -9.22 31.02
CA SER A 18 -10.03 -8.04 30.14
C SER A 18 -8.96 -8.32 29.08
N GLN A 19 -9.34 -8.96 27.99
CA GLN A 19 -8.45 -9.29 26.89
C GLN A 19 -8.15 -8.00 26.15
N VAL A 20 -6.86 -7.65 26.10
CA VAL A 20 -6.37 -6.42 25.50
C VAL A 20 -6.64 -6.48 24.00
N GLN A 21 -7.55 -5.64 23.51
CA GLN A 21 -7.83 -5.49 22.08
C GLN A 21 -6.89 -4.44 21.47
N ALA A 22 -6.80 -4.44 20.14
CA ALA A 22 -6.10 -3.38 19.42
C ALA A 22 -6.65 -1.99 19.80
N THR A 23 -5.75 -1.07 20.12
CA THR A 23 -6.11 0.31 20.42
C THR A 23 -6.12 1.13 19.13
N THR A 24 -7.08 2.05 19.01
CA THR A 24 -7.16 2.95 17.86
C THR A 24 -7.34 4.39 18.33
N SER A 25 -6.54 5.30 17.79
CA SER A 25 -6.69 6.74 18.01
C SER A 25 -7.08 7.45 16.72
N PHE A 26 -7.90 8.49 16.88
CA PHE A 26 -8.48 9.25 15.79
C PHE A 26 -8.14 10.72 16.01
N SER A 27 -7.74 11.39 14.93
CA SER A 27 -7.63 12.85 14.87
C SER A 27 -8.27 13.33 13.56
N GLU A 28 -8.41 14.64 13.40
CA GLU A 28 -9.01 15.22 12.19
C GLU A 28 -8.26 14.88 10.89
N SER A 29 -6.98 14.50 10.98
CA SER A 29 -6.13 14.27 9.81
C SER A 29 -5.62 12.84 9.66
N ARG A 30 -5.64 12.01 10.73
CA ARG A 30 -5.04 10.67 10.70
C ARG A 30 -5.72 9.70 11.67
N ILE A 31 -5.61 8.42 11.32
CA ILE A 31 -6.03 7.26 12.11
C ILE A 31 -4.78 6.44 12.47
N SER A 32 -4.66 6.05 13.73
CA SER A 32 -3.57 5.16 14.17
C SER A 32 -4.14 3.94 14.88
N ALA A 33 -3.47 2.80 14.74
CA ALA A 33 -3.80 1.59 15.46
C ALA A 33 -2.55 0.93 16.06
N THR A 34 -2.70 0.24 17.18
CA THR A 34 -1.63 -0.51 17.84
C THR A 34 -2.17 -1.84 18.34
N LEU A 35 -1.52 -2.94 17.95
CA LEU A 35 -1.84 -4.27 18.40
C LEU A 35 -1.36 -4.48 19.85
N PRO A 36 -1.97 -5.41 20.60
CA PRO A 36 -1.52 -5.76 21.95
C PRO A 36 -0.05 -6.23 21.99
N THR A 37 0.44 -6.79 20.88
CA THR A 37 1.81 -7.27 20.69
C THR A 37 2.82 -6.14 20.44
N GLY A 38 2.37 -4.91 20.20
CA GLY A 38 3.21 -3.71 20.08
C GLY A 38 3.36 -3.15 18.66
N GLU A 39 3.02 -3.91 17.62
CA GLU A 39 3.00 -3.41 16.24
C GLU A 39 2.02 -2.25 16.11
N SER A 40 2.36 -1.25 15.30
CA SER A 40 1.50 -0.07 15.11
C SER A 40 1.51 0.45 13.69
N ILE A 41 0.46 1.17 13.33
CA ILE A 41 0.29 1.79 12.02
C ILE A 41 -0.32 3.19 12.15
N THR A 42 0.00 4.08 11.22
CA THR A 42 -0.64 5.40 11.08
C THR A 42 -1.00 5.66 9.62
N VAL A 43 -2.26 6.02 9.39
CA VAL A 43 -2.84 6.32 8.07
C VAL A 43 -3.32 7.77 8.06
N LEU A 44 -2.81 8.56 7.12
CA LEU A 44 -3.26 9.93 6.88
C LEU A 44 -4.56 9.89 6.05
N LEU A 45 -5.58 10.68 6.42
CA LEU A 45 -6.82 10.76 5.64
C LEU A 45 -6.57 11.38 4.26
N HIS A 46 -5.59 12.27 4.14
CA HIS A 46 -5.11 12.70 2.83
C HIS A 46 -4.40 11.52 2.14
N GLY A 47 -4.96 11.10 1.01
CA GLY A 47 -4.50 10.00 0.19
C GLY A 47 -4.75 8.60 0.77
N ALA A 48 -5.48 8.48 1.89
CA ALA A 48 -5.51 7.27 2.73
C ALA A 48 -4.10 6.67 2.93
N THR A 49 -3.10 7.54 3.03
CA THR A 49 -1.70 7.13 2.89
C THR A 49 -1.18 6.57 4.19
N ILE A 50 -0.72 5.32 4.16
CA ILE A 50 0.00 4.73 5.29
C ILE A 50 1.33 5.47 5.42
N THR A 51 1.55 6.17 6.53
CA THR A 51 2.75 7.00 6.77
C THR A 51 3.74 6.37 7.74
N SER A 52 3.28 5.40 8.54
CA SER A 52 4.14 4.63 9.43
C SER A 52 3.56 3.24 9.64
N TRP A 53 4.44 2.24 9.64
CA TRP A 53 4.17 0.87 10.08
C TRP A 53 5.37 0.42 10.90
N ARG A 54 5.14 0.01 12.15
CA ARG A 54 6.20 -0.37 13.09
C ARG A 54 6.04 -1.81 13.55
N ASP A 55 7.17 -2.48 13.71
CA ASP A 55 7.23 -3.78 14.36
C ASP A 55 7.00 -3.68 15.87
N LYS A 56 6.90 -4.82 16.55
CA LYS A 56 6.74 -4.91 18.01
C LYS A 56 7.88 -4.28 18.82
N SER A 57 9.04 -4.06 18.20
CA SER A 57 10.21 -3.42 18.82
C SER A 57 10.21 -1.90 18.61
N GLY A 58 9.24 -1.38 17.85
CA GLY A 58 9.10 0.03 17.52
C GLY A 58 9.90 0.48 16.30
N ASN A 59 10.58 -0.42 15.58
CA ASN A 59 11.31 -0.08 14.36
C ASN A 59 10.32 0.26 13.24
N ASN A 60 10.55 1.37 12.54
CA ASN A 60 9.71 1.75 11.41
C ASN A 60 10.12 0.97 10.16
N LEU A 61 9.14 0.38 9.48
CA LEU A 61 9.32 -0.55 8.36
C LEU A 61 9.15 0.15 7.00
N LEU A 62 8.50 1.32 7.00
CA LEU A 62 8.32 2.16 5.83
C LEU A 62 9.21 3.39 5.92
N TRP A 63 9.82 3.77 4.79
CA TRP A 63 10.56 5.01 4.70
C TRP A 63 9.58 6.17 4.49
N LEU A 64 9.78 7.25 5.24
CA LEU A 64 9.04 8.50 5.09
C LEU A 64 10.06 9.62 5.12
N SER A 65 9.96 10.54 4.17
CA SER A 65 10.86 11.68 4.16
C SER A 65 10.61 12.59 5.36
N GLU A 66 11.69 13.14 5.93
CA GLU A 66 11.61 14.17 6.97
C GLU A 66 10.97 15.47 6.46
N ALA A 67 11.05 15.74 5.15
CA ALA A 67 10.43 16.90 4.50
C ALA A 67 9.07 16.58 3.88
N ALA A 68 8.53 15.38 4.09
CA ALA A 68 7.22 14.99 3.59
C ALA A 68 6.14 15.94 4.10
N LYS A 69 5.23 16.34 3.21
CA LYS A 69 4.06 17.13 3.59
C LYS A 69 2.96 16.19 4.06
N LEU A 70 2.53 16.39 5.31
CA LEU A 70 1.48 15.62 5.98
C LEU A 70 0.24 16.49 6.29
N ASP A 71 0.22 17.72 5.77
CA ASP A 71 -0.84 18.73 5.92
C ASP A 71 -1.89 18.67 4.80
N GLY A 72 -1.70 17.77 3.83
CA GLY A 72 -2.56 17.62 2.66
C GLY A 72 -2.28 18.61 1.53
N SER A 73 -1.18 19.36 1.57
CA SER A 73 -0.84 20.32 0.51
C SER A 73 -0.35 19.65 -0.79
N LYS A 74 0.13 18.40 -0.71
CA LYS A 74 0.65 17.60 -1.82
C LYS A 74 0.74 16.12 -1.41
N PRO A 75 0.95 15.19 -2.38
CA PRO A 75 1.17 13.78 -2.03
C PRO A 75 2.29 13.60 -1.02
N VAL A 76 2.12 12.63 -0.13
CA VAL A 76 3.13 12.27 0.86
C VAL A 76 4.36 11.67 0.17
N ARG A 77 5.56 12.15 0.53
CA ARG A 77 6.83 11.57 0.10
C ARG A 77 7.25 10.43 1.02
N GLY A 78 6.82 9.21 0.70
CA GLY A 78 7.11 8.01 1.46
C GLY A 78 5.85 7.31 1.95
N GLY A 79 6.01 6.25 2.75
CA GLY A 79 4.90 5.43 3.19
C GLY A 79 4.35 4.55 2.06
N ILE A 80 3.02 4.50 1.91
CA ILE A 80 2.33 3.81 0.81
C ILE A 80 1.29 4.74 0.17
N PRO A 81 1.69 5.66 -0.72
CA PRO A 81 0.76 6.44 -1.52
C PRO A 81 -0.05 5.56 -2.49
N LEU A 82 -1.32 5.91 -2.69
CA LEU A 82 -2.21 5.22 -3.64
C LEU A 82 -2.21 5.91 -5.01
N VAL A 83 -1.89 5.14 -6.04
CA VAL A 83 -1.94 5.59 -7.44
C VAL A 83 -3.27 5.13 -8.03
N PHE A 84 -4.08 6.08 -8.52
CA PHE A 84 -5.33 5.83 -9.24
C PHE A 84 -5.84 7.15 -9.83
N PRO A 85 -6.44 7.17 -11.05
CA PRO A 85 -6.69 6.05 -11.96
C PRO A 85 -5.62 5.87 -13.05
N VAL A 86 -4.45 6.52 -12.93
CA VAL A 86 -3.38 6.45 -13.94
C VAL A 86 -2.03 6.30 -13.26
N PHE A 87 -1.15 5.44 -13.78
CA PHE A 87 0.23 5.30 -13.30
C PHE A 87 1.20 6.11 -14.15
N GLY A 88 2.06 6.89 -13.50
CA GLY A 88 2.92 7.85 -14.21
C GLY A 88 2.06 8.94 -14.85
N THR A 89 2.47 9.39 -16.03
CA THR A 89 1.69 10.32 -16.86
C THR A 89 1.37 9.61 -18.16
N ASP A 90 0.11 9.64 -18.58
CA ASP A 90 -0.30 9.21 -19.91
C ASP A 90 -1.11 10.33 -20.55
N ASN A 91 -0.53 11.03 -21.52
CA ASN A 91 -1.17 12.12 -22.25
C ASN A 91 -1.93 11.66 -23.51
N THR A 92 -1.93 10.35 -23.79
CA THR A 92 -2.55 9.76 -24.98
C THR A 92 -3.90 9.12 -24.67
N HIS A 93 -4.10 8.65 -23.44
CA HIS A 93 -5.34 8.01 -23.03
C HIS A 93 -6.46 9.04 -22.77
N ALA A 94 -7.56 8.95 -23.51
CA ALA A 94 -8.59 9.99 -23.57
C ALA A 94 -9.17 10.37 -22.19
N ALA A 95 -9.39 9.37 -21.32
CA ALA A 95 -9.98 9.59 -20.01
C ALA A 95 -9.00 10.24 -19.03
N THR A 96 -7.70 9.95 -19.12
CA THR A 96 -6.70 10.26 -18.09
C THR A 96 -5.65 11.28 -18.53
N ALA A 97 -5.66 11.70 -19.81
CA ALA A 97 -4.72 12.66 -20.40
C ALA A 97 -4.62 14.02 -19.69
N LYS A 98 -5.67 14.40 -18.95
CA LYS A 98 -5.73 15.68 -18.21
C LYS A 98 -5.31 15.53 -16.74
N LEU A 99 -5.10 14.31 -16.27
CA LEU A 99 -4.76 14.05 -14.88
C LEU A 99 -3.27 14.32 -14.61
N PRO A 100 -2.94 14.75 -13.38
CA PRO A 100 -1.54 14.83 -12.97
C PRO A 100 -0.91 13.44 -12.89
N GLN A 101 0.42 13.43 -12.80
CA GLN A 101 1.18 12.19 -12.63
C GLN A 101 0.65 11.39 -11.41
N HIS A 102 0.38 10.11 -11.62
CA HIS A 102 -0.18 9.14 -10.68
C HIS A 102 -1.64 9.40 -10.23
N GLY A 103 -2.38 10.20 -10.99
CA GLY A 103 -3.79 10.47 -10.73
C GLY A 103 -4.01 11.24 -9.43
N PHE A 104 -5.18 11.03 -8.82
CA PHE A 104 -5.68 11.88 -7.74
C PHE A 104 -5.91 11.16 -6.41
N ALA A 105 -5.91 9.83 -6.36
CA ALA A 105 -6.19 9.10 -5.11
C ALA A 105 -5.30 9.55 -3.95
N ARG A 106 -3.98 9.71 -4.18
CA ARG A 106 -3.00 10.22 -3.20
C ARG A 106 -3.09 11.70 -2.85
N THR A 107 -3.88 12.49 -3.57
CA THR A 107 -4.07 13.93 -3.33
C THR A 107 -5.45 14.27 -2.78
N SER A 108 -6.39 13.32 -2.80
CA SER A 108 -7.73 13.52 -2.27
C SER A 108 -7.80 13.25 -0.78
N LYS A 109 -8.73 13.88 -0.06
CA LYS A 109 -9.06 13.51 1.32
C LYS A 109 -10.06 12.35 1.30
N TRP A 110 -9.70 11.25 1.94
CA TRP A 110 -10.53 10.06 2.08
C TRP A 110 -11.37 10.14 3.36
N GLU A 111 -12.52 9.48 3.34
CA GLU A 111 -13.37 9.27 4.50
C GLU A 111 -12.91 8.01 5.26
N PHE A 112 -12.94 8.05 6.59
CA PHE A 112 -12.73 6.86 7.40
C PHE A 112 -14.08 6.17 7.65
N LEU A 113 -14.23 4.96 7.12
CA LEU A 113 -15.49 4.20 7.14
C LEU A 113 -15.67 3.37 8.42
N GLY A 114 -14.58 3.07 9.13
CA GLY A 114 -14.62 2.38 10.41
C GLY A 114 -13.49 1.38 10.61
N LYS A 115 -13.59 0.64 11.72
CA LYS A 115 -12.66 -0.43 12.08
C LYS A 115 -13.38 -1.74 12.36
N SER A 116 -12.69 -2.85 12.15
CA SER A 116 -13.05 -4.17 12.66
C SER A 116 -11.82 -4.88 13.23
N THR A 117 -12.04 -5.76 14.22
CA THR A 117 -10.97 -6.52 14.88
C THR A 117 -11.34 -8.00 14.89
N THR A 118 -10.35 -8.88 14.72
CA THR A 118 -10.55 -10.32 14.91
C THR A 118 -10.78 -10.65 16.39
N GLU A 119 -11.50 -11.75 16.64
CA GLU A 119 -11.71 -12.21 18.01
C GLU A 119 -10.38 -12.70 18.64
N PRO A 120 -10.22 -12.54 19.97
CA PRO A 120 -9.02 -12.99 20.67
C PRO A 120 -8.70 -14.46 20.42
N GLY A 121 -7.43 -14.74 20.08
CA GLY A 121 -6.94 -16.10 19.82
C GLY A 121 -6.95 -16.53 18.35
N ASN A 122 -7.50 -15.71 17.44
CA ASN A 122 -7.46 -15.96 16.00
C ASN A 122 -6.59 -14.92 15.25
N GLY A 123 -5.39 -14.65 15.80
CA GLY A 123 -4.46 -13.65 15.31
C GLY A 123 -4.99 -12.23 15.52
N ASP A 124 -4.54 -11.55 16.58
CA ASP A 124 -5.01 -10.20 16.93
C ASP A 124 -4.71 -9.22 15.79
N SER A 125 -5.73 -8.84 15.02
CA SER A 125 -5.59 -7.93 13.89
C SER A 125 -6.62 -6.82 13.96
N VAL A 126 -6.30 -5.70 13.32
CA VAL A 126 -7.20 -4.56 13.17
C VAL A 126 -7.25 -4.12 11.72
N LYS A 127 -8.46 -4.11 11.17
CA LYS A 127 -8.78 -3.61 9.84
C LYS A 127 -9.33 -2.19 9.95
N LEU A 128 -8.82 -1.29 9.12
CA LEU A 128 -9.26 0.09 8.96
C LEU A 128 -9.74 0.28 7.51
N ASP A 129 -10.97 0.74 7.33
CA ASP A 129 -11.56 0.95 6.00
C ASP A 129 -11.67 2.43 5.67
N PHE A 130 -11.29 2.81 4.46
CA PHE A 130 -11.29 4.19 3.94
C PHE A 130 -12.04 4.26 2.62
N GLY A 131 -12.84 5.32 2.44
CA GLY A 131 -13.66 5.55 1.25
C GLY A 131 -13.21 6.78 0.46
N LEU A 132 -13.25 6.67 -0.87
CA LEU A 132 -13.17 7.82 -1.77
C LEU A 132 -14.18 7.64 -2.90
N GLN A 133 -15.11 8.57 -3.03
CA GLN A 133 -16.12 8.55 -4.09
C GLN A 133 -16.12 9.87 -4.86
N THR A 134 -16.76 9.88 -6.03
CA THR A 134 -16.85 11.07 -6.89
C THR A 134 -17.39 12.31 -6.16
N ASN A 135 -18.32 12.15 -5.22
CA ASN A 135 -18.90 13.25 -4.44
C ASN A 135 -17.94 13.82 -3.38
N ASN A 136 -16.88 13.10 -3.02
CA ASN A 136 -15.85 13.55 -2.07
C ASN A 136 -14.69 14.27 -2.75
N LEU A 137 -14.63 14.26 -4.09
CA LEU A 137 -13.62 14.99 -4.85
C LEU A 137 -13.95 16.47 -4.97
N ASP A 138 -12.90 17.30 -5.01
CA ASP A 138 -13.03 18.70 -5.38
C ASP A 138 -13.48 18.86 -6.84
N GLU A 139 -14.05 20.02 -7.16
CA GLU A 139 -14.66 20.28 -8.47
C GLU A 139 -13.64 20.22 -9.61
N GLU A 140 -12.40 20.66 -9.38
CA GLU A 140 -11.36 20.69 -10.40
C GLU A 140 -10.91 19.26 -10.74
N THR A 141 -10.67 18.41 -9.73
CA THR A 141 -10.37 16.99 -9.96
C THR A 141 -11.50 16.28 -10.71
N ARG A 142 -12.76 16.53 -10.34
CA ARG A 142 -13.93 15.94 -11.02
C ARG A 142 -14.04 16.35 -12.50
N LYS A 143 -13.62 17.56 -12.86
CA LYS A 143 -13.60 18.02 -14.26
C LYS A 143 -12.55 17.28 -15.10
N LEU A 144 -11.43 16.88 -14.50
CA LEU A 144 -10.34 16.19 -15.20
C LEU A 144 -10.69 14.73 -15.51
N TRP A 145 -11.46 14.07 -14.63
CA TRP A 145 -11.89 12.67 -14.78
C TRP A 145 -13.37 12.50 -14.40
N PRO A 146 -14.31 12.77 -15.32
CA PRO A 146 -15.74 12.95 -15.01
C PRO A 146 -16.53 11.62 -14.93
N PHE A 147 -15.99 10.62 -14.24
CA PHE A 147 -16.67 9.33 -14.01
C PHE A 147 -17.27 9.26 -12.60
N SER A 148 -18.36 8.48 -12.46
CA SER A 148 -18.92 8.13 -11.16
C SER A 148 -18.27 6.83 -10.67
N PHE A 149 -17.63 6.86 -9.51
CA PHE A 149 -16.88 5.75 -8.95
C PHE A 149 -16.92 5.73 -7.43
N GLY A 150 -16.67 4.55 -6.88
CA GLY A 150 -16.37 4.35 -5.46
C GLY A 150 -15.10 3.55 -5.26
N LEU A 151 -14.24 4.00 -4.34
CA LEU A 151 -13.07 3.28 -3.87
C LEU A 151 -13.26 2.89 -2.40
N ILE A 152 -12.93 1.65 -2.06
CA ILE A 152 -12.72 1.21 -0.68
C ILE A 152 -11.30 0.72 -0.54
N TYR A 153 -10.52 1.40 0.30
CA TYR A 153 -9.17 0.98 0.68
C TYR A 153 -9.19 0.40 2.09
N SER A 154 -8.81 -0.87 2.20
CA SER A 154 -8.73 -1.58 3.47
C SER A 154 -7.27 -1.75 3.89
N VAL A 155 -6.98 -1.42 5.14
CA VAL A 155 -5.67 -1.58 5.76
C VAL A 155 -5.80 -2.48 6.98
N THR A 156 -5.22 -3.68 6.93
CA THR A 156 -5.22 -4.62 8.04
C THR A 156 -3.82 -4.74 8.61
N LEU A 157 -3.67 -4.35 9.87
CA LEU A 157 -2.46 -4.59 10.67
C LEU A 157 -2.64 -5.89 11.44
N ALA A 158 -1.69 -6.82 11.25
CA ALA A 158 -1.61 -8.09 11.98
C ALA A 158 -0.18 -8.30 12.49
N PRO A 159 0.06 -9.26 13.41
CA PRO A 159 1.41 -9.53 13.89
C PRO A 159 2.31 -9.93 12.73
N LYS A 160 3.42 -9.20 12.57
CA LYS A 160 4.38 -9.34 11.46
C LYS A 160 3.81 -9.13 10.04
N GLU A 161 2.59 -8.64 9.87
CA GLU A 161 1.97 -8.50 8.55
C GLU A 161 1.21 -7.19 8.40
N LEU A 162 1.30 -6.63 7.20
CA LEU A 162 0.47 -5.53 6.72
C LEU A 162 -0.21 -5.95 5.44
N ILE A 163 -1.55 -5.98 5.46
CA ILE A 163 -2.37 -6.34 4.31
C ILE A 163 -3.10 -5.09 3.85
N THR A 164 -3.04 -4.82 2.55
CA THR A 164 -3.74 -3.69 1.96
C THR A 164 -4.51 -4.15 0.73
N SER A 165 -5.79 -3.78 0.62
CA SER A 165 -6.61 -4.08 -0.55
C SER A 165 -7.36 -2.85 -1.02
N ILE A 166 -7.55 -2.74 -2.32
CA ILE A 166 -8.37 -1.71 -2.96
C ILE A 166 -9.51 -2.38 -3.71
N LEU A 167 -10.73 -1.89 -3.50
CA LEU A 167 -11.90 -2.19 -4.31
C LEU A 167 -12.26 -0.94 -5.12
N VAL A 168 -12.46 -1.13 -6.41
CA VAL A 168 -12.91 -0.11 -7.36
C VAL A 168 -14.29 -0.50 -7.85
N ILE A 169 -15.25 0.41 -7.78
CA ILE A 169 -16.64 0.21 -8.23
C ILE A 169 -16.97 1.28 -9.27
N ASN A 170 -17.48 0.87 -10.42
CA ASN A 170 -18.08 1.79 -11.37
C ASN A 170 -19.53 2.09 -10.95
N GLU A 171 -19.73 3.25 -10.33
CA GLU A 171 -21.06 3.73 -9.90
C GLU A 171 -21.77 4.53 -11.02
N GLY A 172 -21.14 4.66 -12.19
CA GLY A 172 -21.61 5.44 -13.32
C GLY A 172 -22.51 4.66 -14.27
N GLN A 173 -22.73 5.26 -15.45
CA GLN A 173 -23.55 4.69 -16.53
C GLN A 173 -22.73 4.41 -17.81
N THR A 174 -21.42 4.69 -17.76
CA THR A 174 -20.47 4.45 -18.85
C THR A 174 -19.32 3.61 -18.33
N ALA A 175 -18.66 2.85 -19.20
CA ALA A 175 -17.44 2.17 -18.83
C ALA A 175 -16.40 3.18 -18.32
N LEU A 176 -15.62 2.78 -17.32
CA LEU A 176 -14.45 3.53 -16.84
C LEU A 176 -13.21 2.66 -17.00
N GLU A 177 -12.10 3.29 -17.34
CA GLU A 177 -10.80 2.63 -17.48
C GLU A 177 -9.84 3.22 -16.44
N PHE A 178 -9.08 2.36 -15.80
CA PHE A 178 -8.11 2.79 -14.80
C PHE A 178 -6.89 1.88 -14.71
N GLN A 179 -5.88 2.41 -14.05
CA GLN A 179 -4.73 1.71 -13.50
C GLN A 179 -4.65 2.01 -12.00
N THR A 180 -4.06 1.10 -11.23
CA THR A 180 -3.88 1.29 -9.79
C THR A 180 -2.59 0.68 -9.28
N LEU A 181 -1.98 1.29 -8.27
CA LEU A 181 -0.72 0.82 -7.69
C LEU A 181 -0.50 1.32 -6.26
N MET A 182 0.06 0.42 -5.44
CA MET A 182 0.47 0.66 -4.04
C MET A 182 1.95 1.07 -4.05
N HIS A 183 2.24 2.36 -3.91
CA HIS A 183 3.59 2.91 -4.10
C HIS A 183 4.44 2.75 -2.84
N SER A 184 4.72 1.51 -2.43
CA SER A 184 5.30 1.18 -1.12
C SER A 184 6.79 1.53 -1.01
N TYR A 185 7.14 2.48 -0.13
CA TYR A 185 8.51 2.86 0.22
C TYR A 185 9.01 2.02 1.41
N PHE A 186 9.80 1.00 1.15
CA PHE A 186 10.38 0.16 2.20
C PHE A 186 11.58 0.84 2.85
N LYS A 187 11.64 0.83 4.18
CA LYS A 187 12.84 1.26 4.93
C LYS A 187 13.89 0.16 4.87
N VAL A 188 15.05 0.52 4.35
CA VAL A 188 16.27 -0.30 4.40
C VAL A 188 17.37 0.47 5.13
N ASP A 189 18.38 -0.26 5.59
CA ASP A 189 19.53 0.30 6.30
C ASP A 189 20.57 0.81 5.31
N ASP A 190 20.76 0.08 4.21
CA ASP A 190 21.71 0.43 3.14
C ASP A 190 21.30 -0.20 1.80
N ILE A 191 20.93 0.65 0.84
CA ILE A 191 20.49 0.27 -0.51
C ILE A 191 21.54 -0.59 -1.24
N PHE A 192 22.84 -0.40 -0.98
CA PHE A 192 23.90 -1.18 -1.61
C PHE A 192 23.90 -2.65 -1.17
N SER A 193 23.23 -2.96 -0.07
CA SER A 193 23.08 -4.32 0.46
C SER A 193 21.73 -4.97 0.10
N VAL A 194 20.90 -4.27 -0.66
CA VAL A 194 19.56 -4.73 -1.05
C VAL A 194 19.62 -5.63 -2.27
N GLU A 195 18.93 -6.76 -2.16
CA GLU A 195 18.66 -7.68 -3.27
C GLU A 195 17.15 -7.95 -3.33
N ILE A 196 16.57 -7.93 -4.53
CA ILE A 196 15.14 -8.22 -4.73
C ILE A 196 15.02 -9.53 -5.49
N SER A 197 14.45 -10.56 -4.85
CA SER A 197 14.20 -11.87 -5.46
C SER A 197 12.72 -12.03 -5.82
N GLY A 198 12.41 -13.01 -6.68
CA GLY A 198 11.06 -13.24 -7.20
C GLY A 198 10.75 -12.44 -8.47
N LEU A 199 11.79 -11.87 -9.10
CA LEU A 199 11.73 -11.12 -10.36
C LEU A 199 12.76 -11.67 -11.36
N GLU A 200 13.33 -12.84 -11.12
CA GLU A 200 14.30 -13.49 -11.99
C GLU A 200 13.66 -13.87 -13.32
N SER A 201 14.40 -13.76 -14.42
CA SER A 201 13.94 -14.13 -15.78
C SER A 201 12.58 -13.53 -16.19
N THR A 202 12.21 -12.39 -15.63
CA THR A 202 10.92 -11.71 -15.79
C THR A 202 11.04 -10.58 -16.81
N SER A 203 10.01 -10.38 -17.64
CA SER A 203 9.98 -9.24 -18.57
C SER A 203 9.73 -7.94 -17.81
N TYR A 204 10.45 -6.89 -18.17
CA TYR A 204 10.26 -5.57 -17.57
C TYR A 204 10.48 -4.44 -18.57
N VAL A 205 9.84 -3.30 -18.32
CA VAL A 205 10.09 -2.04 -19.00
C VAL A 205 11.08 -1.21 -18.19
N ASP A 206 12.17 -0.77 -18.81
CA ASP A 206 13.12 0.16 -18.21
C ASP A 206 12.80 1.60 -18.59
N LYS A 207 12.20 2.37 -17.69
CA LYS A 207 11.79 3.76 -17.96
C LYS A 207 12.95 4.74 -18.09
N LEU A 208 14.17 4.32 -17.75
CA LEU A 208 15.38 5.12 -17.91
C LEU A 208 16.09 4.86 -19.24
N SER A 209 15.64 3.86 -20.01
CA SER A 209 16.18 3.58 -21.35
C SER A 209 15.65 4.55 -22.39
N ASP A 210 16.50 4.90 -23.37
CA ASP A 210 16.14 5.72 -24.53
C ASP A 210 16.53 4.98 -25.83
N PRO A 211 15.56 4.52 -26.65
CA PRO A 211 14.12 4.55 -26.38
C PRO A 211 13.74 3.63 -25.22
N ILE A 212 12.57 3.87 -24.62
CA ILE A 212 11.98 2.97 -23.62
C ILE A 212 11.77 1.60 -24.28
N THR A 213 12.38 0.56 -23.70
CA THR A 213 12.38 -0.80 -24.25
C THR A 213 11.99 -1.85 -23.22
N MET A 214 11.38 -2.93 -23.71
CA MET A 214 11.18 -4.15 -22.94
C MET A 214 12.48 -4.94 -22.87
N LYS A 215 12.80 -5.43 -21.68
CA LYS A 215 13.97 -6.24 -21.36
C LYS A 215 13.54 -7.48 -20.59
N THR A 216 14.48 -8.39 -20.35
CA THR A 216 14.29 -9.56 -19.47
C THR A 216 15.35 -9.52 -18.39
N SER A 217 14.95 -9.71 -17.14
CA SER A 217 15.89 -9.75 -16.02
C SER A 217 16.75 -11.01 -16.08
N ILE A 218 17.89 -10.96 -15.40
CA ILE A 218 18.80 -12.10 -15.30
C ILE A 218 18.21 -13.19 -14.39
N ALA A 219 18.86 -14.36 -14.37
CA ALA A 219 18.46 -15.50 -13.53
C ALA A 219 18.78 -15.35 -12.03
N GLY A 220 19.14 -14.14 -11.58
CA GLY A 220 19.49 -13.84 -10.19
C GLY A 220 18.77 -12.59 -9.68
N PRO A 221 18.85 -12.30 -8.37
CA PRO A 221 18.09 -11.22 -7.77
C PRO A 221 18.51 -9.87 -8.34
N VAL A 222 17.56 -8.93 -8.39
CA VAL A 222 17.79 -7.55 -8.81
C VAL A 222 18.62 -6.86 -7.74
N LYS A 223 19.75 -6.28 -8.14
CA LYS A 223 20.64 -5.50 -7.28
C LYS A 223 20.53 -4.02 -7.64
N VAL A 224 20.45 -3.16 -6.63
CA VAL A 224 20.30 -1.72 -6.82
C VAL A 224 21.64 -1.04 -6.53
N SER A 225 22.29 -0.52 -7.57
CA SER A 225 23.59 0.15 -7.48
C SER A 225 23.62 1.53 -8.15
N SER A 226 22.49 1.95 -8.69
CA SER A 226 22.28 3.23 -9.37
C SER A 226 20.79 3.55 -9.41
N LYS A 227 20.41 4.68 -10.03
CA LYS A 227 19.02 5.03 -10.28
C LYS A 227 18.32 3.90 -11.05
N ILE A 228 17.12 3.53 -10.60
CA ILE A 228 16.32 2.47 -11.19
C ILE A 228 14.86 2.90 -11.24
N ASP A 229 14.20 2.60 -12.35
CA ASP A 229 12.76 2.79 -12.56
C ASP A 229 12.29 1.72 -13.55
N GLN A 230 11.95 0.55 -13.02
CA GLN A 230 11.69 -0.67 -13.80
C GLN A 230 10.32 -1.24 -13.45
N VAL A 231 9.51 -1.54 -14.47
CA VAL A 231 8.17 -2.11 -14.32
C VAL A 231 8.20 -3.56 -14.79
N TYR A 232 8.20 -4.50 -13.85
CA TYR A 232 8.18 -5.93 -14.12
C TYR A 232 6.75 -6.42 -14.31
N THR A 233 6.52 -7.27 -15.31
CA THR A 233 5.24 -7.93 -15.55
C THR A 233 5.38 -9.41 -15.28
N LEU A 234 4.71 -9.87 -14.22
CA LEU A 234 4.61 -11.29 -13.90
C LEU A 234 3.50 -11.94 -14.72
N LEU A 235 3.59 -13.26 -14.92
CA LEU A 235 2.56 -13.98 -15.68
C LEU A 235 1.23 -13.97 -14.91
N GLU A 236 0.12 -14.02 -15.64
CA GLU A 236 -1.19 -14.19 -14.99
C GLU A 236 -1.21 -15.46 -14.14
N ASN A 237 -1.72 -15.34 -12.90
CA ASN A 237 -1.72 -16.38 -11.86
C ASN A 237 -0.32 -16.73 -11.29
N ASP A 238 0.72 -15.95 -11.62
CA ASP A 238 2.02 -16.07 -10.98
C ASP A 238 1.98 -15.44 -9.58
N ASN A 239 1.78 -16.31 -8.59
CA ASN A 239 1.78 -15.95 -7.18
C ASN A 239 3.19 -15.93 -6.56
N THR A 240 4.24 -15.84 -7.39
CA THR A 240 5.63 -15.77 -6.91
C THR A 240 5.79 -14.59 -5.96
N PRO A 241 6.16 -14.84 -4.68
CA PRO A 241 6.41 -13.77 -3.74
C PRO A 241 7.65 -12.97 -4.13
N VAL A 242 7.55 -11.65 -4.10
CA VAL A 242 8.72 -10.78 -4.26
C VAL A 242 9.30 -10.51 -2.89
N SER A 243 10.59 -10.78 -2.69
CA SER A 243 11.24 -10.58 -1.40
C SER A 243 12.32 -9.51 -1.50
N ILE A 244 12.37 -8.64 -0.49
CA ILE A 244 13.48 -7.69 -0.29
C ILE A 244 14.41 -8.30 0.74
N LEU A 245 15.65 -8.55 0.34
CA LEU A 245 16.72 -9.04 1.19
C LEU A 245 17.69 -7.90 1.50
N GLU A 246 18.23 -7.90 2.70
CA GLU A 246 19.26 -6.99 3.15
C GLU A 246 20.42 -7.81 3.72
N LYS A 247 21.62 -7.65 3.16
CA LYS A 247 22.81 -8.45 3.53
C LYS A 247 22.52 -9.97 3.45
N GLY A 248 21.76 -10.39 2.45
CA GLY A 248 21.36 -11.78 2.21
C GLY A 248 20.27 -12.33 3.13
N LYS A 249 19.68 -11.50 4.01
CA LYS A 249 18.57 -11.90 4.89
C LYS A 249 17.26 -11.29 4.41
N LYS A 250 16.22 -12.11 4.29
CA LYS A 250 14.88 -11.64 3.95
C LYS A 250 14.37 -10.66 5.02
N LYS A 251 14.05 -9.43 4.60
CA LYS A 251 13.50 -8.36 5.45
C LYS A 251 12.00 -8.19 5.20
N PHE A 252 11.60 -8.22 3.93
CA PHE A 252 10.20 -8.14 3.51
C PHE A 252 9.87 -9.24 2.51
N CYS A 253 8.62 -9.72 2.55
CA CYS A 253 8.03 -10.58 1.54
C CYS A 253 6.69 -9.98 1.11
N ILE A 254 6.53 -9.74 -0.20
CA ILE A 254 5.32 -9.19 -0.79
C ILE A 254 4.65 -10.29 -1.60
N THR A 255 3.44 -10.67 -1.18
CA THR A 255 2.50 -11.43 -2.01
C THR A 255 1.40 -10.50 -2.50
N ARG A 256 0.79 -10.87 -3.62
CA ARG A 256 -0.12 -10.02 -4.37
C ARG A 256 -1.29 -10.86 -4.85
N ASP A 257 -2.44 -10.22 -5.00
CA ASP A 257 -3.59 -10.76 -5.70
C ASP A 257 -4.13 -9.71 -6.66
N ASN A 258 -4.30 -10.09 -7.94
CA ASN A 258 -4.74 -9.22 -9.02
C ASN A 258 -3.88 -7.95 -9.22
N LEU A 259 -2.61 -7.97 -8.80
CA LEU A 259 -1.60 -6.92 -9.02
C LEU A 259 -0.37 -7.56 -9.67
N ASN A 260 -0.39 -7.64 -10.99
CA ASN A 260 0.59 -8.41 -11.77
C ASN A 260 1.88 -7.64 -12.08
N GLU A 261 1.86 -6.31 -11.91
CA GLU A 261 3.05 -5.49 -12.08
C GLU A 261 3.75 -5.23 -10.75
N VAL A 262 5.09 -5.28 -10.82
CA VAL A 262 5.97 -4.90 -9.72
C VAL A 262 6.89 -3.80 -10.21
N VAL A 263 6.78 -2.60 -9.64
CA VAL A 263 7.69 -1.49 -9.95
C VAL A 263 8.84 -1.50 -8.93
N VAL A 264 10.08 -1.46 -9.42
CA VAL A 264 11.26 -1.27 -8.60
C VAL A 264 11.82 0.11 -8.89
N TRP A 265 11.84 0.96 -7.86
CA TRP A 265 12.24 2.36 -8.02
C TRP A 265 13.15 2.86 -6.89
N ASN A 266 14.24 3.51 -7.30
CA ASN A 266 15.11 4.32 -6.43
C ASN A 266 15.61 5.53 -7.23
N PRO A 267 15.42 6.77 -6.75
CA PRO A 267 15.74 7.99 -7.48
C PRO A 267 17.24 8.24 -7.59
N TRP A 268 18.05 7.63 -6.71
CA TRP A 268 19.46 7.96 -6.52
C TRP A 268 19.69 9.45 -6.18
N SER A 269 20.95 9.85 -6.03
CA SER A 269 21.31 11.24 -5.75
C SER A 269 20.82 12.21 -6.84
N GLU A 270 20.92 11.81 -8.11
CA GLU A 270 20.50 12.61 -9.26
C GLU A 270 18.98 12.82 -9.34
N GLY A 271 18.15 11.85 -8.93
CA GLY A 271 16.69 12.00 -8.88
C GLY A 271 16.22 12.83 -7.69
N VAL A 272 16.93 12.74 -6.55
CA VAL A 272 16.60 13.51 -5.34
C VAL A 272 16.81 15.02 -5.53
N ALA A 273 17.76 15.44 -6.37
CA ALA A 273 18.11 16.86 -6.55
C ALA A 273 16.94 17.78 -6.89
N ASN A 274 15.88 17.25 -7.53
CA ASN A 274 14.69 18.01 -7.92
C ASN A 274 13.49 17.81 -6.97
N MET A 275 13.64 17.05 -5.88
CA MET A 275 12.56 16.71 -4.96
C MET A 275 12.67 17.52 -3.67
N THR A 276 11.94 18.64 -3.61
CA THR A 276 11.95 19.53 -2.43
C THR A 276 11.30 18.94 -1.19
N ASP A 277 10.53 17.86 -1.31
CA ASP A 277 9.99 17.06 -0.20
C ASP A 277 10.83 15.82 0.13
N PHE A 278 12.02 15.68 -0.46
CA PHE A 278 12.91 14.57 -0.18
C PHE A 278 14.07 15.04 0.70
N ALA A 279 13.98 14.69 1.98
CA ALA A 279 15.01 14.87 2.99
C ALA A 279 15.16 13.62 3.89
N PRO A 280 16.39 13.35 4.38
CA PRO A 280 17.64 13.97 3.95
C PRO A 280 17.96 13.63 2.49
N ALA A 281 18.85 14.39 1.84
CA ALA A 281 19.22 14.14 0.44
C ALA A 281 19.77 12.72 0.24
N GLU A 282 20.50 12.21 1.23
CA GLU A 282 21.03 10.84 1.25
C GLU A 282 19.98 9.77 1.61
N GLY A 283 18.73 10.16 1.86
CA GLY A 283 17.64 9.24 2.22
C GLY A 283 17.35 8.20 1.13
N PHE A 284 17.80 8.40 -0.11
CA PHE A 284 17.71 7.37 -1.17
C PHE A 284 18.51 6.10 -0.83
N LYS A 285 19.52 6.21 0.06
CA LYS A 285 20.30 5.06 0.55
C LYS A 285 19.53 4.20 1.54
N GLU A 286 18.45 4.73 2.08
CA GLU A 286 17.68 4.12 3.15
C GLU A 286 16.30 3.67 2.70
N MET A 287 16.03 3.70 1.40
CA MET A 287 14.74 3.26 0.87
C MET A 287 14.84 2.56 -0.48
N ILE A 288 13.86 1.72 -0.72
CA ILE A 288 13.59 1.10 -2.02
C ILE A 288 12.08 1.06 -2.20
N CYS A 289 11.58 1.48 -3.35
CA CYS A 289 10.20 1.23 -3.70
C CYS A 289 10.08 -0.11 -4.40
N VAL A 290 9.19 -0.96 -3.88
CA VAL A 290 8.75 -2.21 -4.51
C VAL A 290 7.22 -2.17 -4.52
N GLU A 291 6.67 -1.78 -5.65
CA GLU A 291 5.29 -1.29 -5.74
C GLU A 291 4.44 -2.35 -6.44
N SER A 292 3.34 -2.78 -5.83
CA SER A 292 2.41 -3.73 -6.48
C SER A 292 1.32 -2.97 -7.20
N GLY A 293 1.11 -3.26 -8.47
CA GLY A 293 0.13 -2.56 -9.30
C GLY A 293 -0.52 -3.42 -10.37
N ALA A 294 -1.57 -2.86 -10.95
CA ALA A 294 -2.13 -3.21 -12.24
C ALA A 294 -2.00 -1.95 -13.13
N VAL A 295 -0.87 -1.88 -13.85
CA VAL A 295 -0.39 -0.66 -14.52
C VAL A 295 0.19 -0.89 -15.91
N LYS A 296 0.29 -2.14 -16.37
CA LYS A 296 0.70 -2.42 -17.75
C LYS A 296 -0.41 -2.07 -18.72
N ASP A 297 -1.60 -2.63 -18.50
CA ASP A 297 -2.79 -2.45 -19.32
C ASP A 297 -3.86 -1.66 -18.55
N TRP A 298 -4.91 -1.22 -19.25
CA TRP A 298 -6.05 -0.55 -18.63
C TRP A 298 -7.08 -1.58 -18.17
N ILE A 299 -7.53 -1.44 -16.91
CA ILE A 299 -8.66 -2.22 -16.40
C ILE A 299 -9.94 -1.47 -16.79
N GLU A 300 -10.79 -2.11 -17.59
CA GLU A 300 -12.11 -1.60 -17.94
C GLU A 300 -13.18 -2.16 -16.99
N LEU A 301 -14.05 -1.30 -16.47
CA LEU A 301 -15.24 -1.68 -15.71
C LEU A 301 -16.48 -1.09 -16.37
N GLY A 302 -17.43 -1.95 -16.74
CA GLY A 302 -18.78 -1.55 -17.15
C GLY A 302 -19.62 -1.02 -15.98
N PRO A 303 -20.81 -0.46 -16.26
CA PRO A 303 -21.70 0.08 -15.23
C PRO A 303 -22.06 -0.96 -14.15
N GLY A 304 -21.81 -0.62 -12.87
CA GLY A 304 -22.07 -1.50 -11.73
C GLY A 304 -21.05 -2.61 -11.50
N GLU A 305 -20.04 -2.75 -12.37
CA GLU A 305 -18.96 -3.71 -12.17
C GLU A 305 -17.96 -3.23 -11.14
N SER A 306 -17.20 -4.18 -10.59
CA SER A 306 -16.18 -3.91 -9.59
C SER A 306 -14.94 -4.77 -9.81
N TRP A 307 -13.80 -4.23 -9.37
CA TRP A 307 -12.51 -4.91 -9.42
C TRP A 307 -11.80 -4.74 -8.08
N SER A 308 -11.08 -5.76 -7.64
CA SER A 308 -10.26 -5.68 -6.43
C SER A 308 -8.85 -6.18 -6.65
N GLY A 309 -7.89 -5.56 -5.99
CA GLY A 309 -6.50 -6.01 -5.92
C GLY A 309 -5.95 -5.84 -4.51
N SER A 310 -4.98 -6.67 -4.14
CA SER A 310 -4.40 -6.64 -2.80
C SER A 310 -2.92 -6.99 -2.77
N GLN A 311 -2.24 -6.54 -1.72
CA GLN A 311 -0.91 -7.02 -1.35
C GLN A 311 -0.88 -7.37 0.14
N THR A 312 -0.08 -8.38 0.47
CA THR A 312 0.32 -8.70 1.85
C THR A 312 1.83 -8.54 1.94
N ILE A 313 2.26 -7.77 2.94
CA ILE A 313 3.66 -7.58 3.26
C ILE A 313 3.95 -8.26 4.61
N SER A 314 4.82 -9.27 4.61
CA SER A 314 5.27 -9.98 5.82
C SER A 314 6.72 -9.62 6.18
N ILE A 315 7.03 -9.55 7.47
CA ILE A 315 8.38 -9.32 8.04
C ILE A 315 8.89 -10.54 8.81
N PHE A 316 10.21 -10.65 9.00
CA PHE A 316 10.87 -11.86 9.54
C PHE A 316 11.59 -11.60 10.86
#